data_AF-A0A6P0Y293-F1
#
_entry.id   AF-A0A6P0Y293-F1
#
_cell.length_a   1.000
_cell.length_b   1.000
_cell.length_c   1.000
_cell.angle_alpha   90.00
_cell.angle_beta   90.00
_cell.angle_gamma   90.00
#
_symmetry.space_group_name_H-M   'P 1'
#
loop_
_entity.id
_entity.type
_entity.pdbx_description
1 polymer ?
#
loop_
_entity_poly.entity_id
_entity_poly.type
_entity_poly.pdbx_seq_one_letter_code
_entity_poly.pdbx_strand_id
1 'polypeptide(L)' 'YSMASNYNRLPRPAGVLVSNYEVNVILQRETYQDLLSHDVLPERIAMEQT' A
#
# COMPACT_ATOMS: atom_id res chain seq x y z
N TYR A 1 -5.84 11.59 1.22
CA TYR A 1 -5.11 10.66 0.34
C TYR A 1 -4.11 11.37 -0.57
N SER A 2 -4.44 12.54 -1.15
CA SER A 2 -3.56 13.30 -2.06
C SER A 2 -2.13 13.56 -1.56
N MET A 3 -1.95 13.78 -0.25
CA MET A 3 -0.64 13.97 0.39
C MET A 3 -0.21 12.80 1.29
N ALA A 4 -0.94 11.67 1.26
CA ALA A 4 -0.60 10.51 2.07
C ALA A 4 0.66 9.83 1.51
N SER A 5 1.58 9.47 2.40
CA SER A 5 2.83 8.78 2.06
C SER A 5 3.01 7.52 2.89
N ASN A 6 3.94 6.66 2.46
CA ASN A 6 4.37 5.48 3.20
C ASN A 6 5.56 5.79 4.14
N TYR A 7 5.65 7.02 4.65
CA TYR A 7 6.68 7.38 5.63
C TYR A 7 6.57 6.46 6.84
N ASN A 8 7.71 6.01 7.36
CA ASN A 8 7.83 4.92 8.35
C ASN A 8 7.34 3.53 7.88
N ARG A 9 7.25 3.28 6.56
CA ARG A 9 6.73 2.04 5.96
C ARG A 9 5.33 1.67 6.45
N LEU A 10 4.48 2.66 6.66
CA LEU A 10 3.07 2.43 7.00
C LEU A 10 2.21 2.34 5.73
N PRO A 11 1.31 1.34 5.60
CA PRO A 11 0.40 1.27 4.47
C PRO A 11 -0.62 2.40 4.50
N ARG A 12 -0.88 3.02 3.35
CA ARG A 12 -1.91 4.06 3.22
C ARG A 12 -3.29 3.47 3.58
N PRO A 13 -4.11 4.19 4.34
CA PRO A 13 -5.39 3.67 4.82
C PRO A 13 -6.42 3.56 3.70
N ALA A 14 -7.46 2.77 3.97
CA ALA A 14 -8.66 2.78 3.13
C ALA A 14 -9.38 4.13 3.23
N GLY A 15 -10.07 4.49 2.15
CA GLY A 15 -10.96 5.65 2.08
C GLY A 15 -12.39 5.20 1.80
N VAL A 16 -13.34 5.77 2.53
CA VAL A 16 -14.77 5.48 2.35
C VAL A 16 -15.51 6.73 1.92
N LEU A 17 -16.54 6.52 1.09
CA LEU A 17 -17.53 7.52 0.74
C LEU A 17 -18.83 7.16 1.45
N VAL A 18 -19.44 8.14 2.13
CA VAL A 18 -20.72 7.97 2.82
C VAL A 18 -21.74 8.87 2.15
N SER A 19 -22.88 8.30 1.76
CA SER A 19 -24.00 9.03 1.17
C SER A 19 -25.29 8.25 1.30
N ASN A 20 -26.41 8.92 1.55
CA ASN A 20 -27.77 8.31 1.55
C ASN A 20 -27.87 6.99 2.33
N TYR A 21 -27.37 6.95 3.57
CA TYR A 21 -27.35 5.75 4.42
C TYR A 21 -26.50 4.58 3.91
N GLU A 22 -25.70 4.79 2.87
CA GLU A 22 -24.76 3.80 2.34
C GLU A 22 -23.32 4.22 2.62
N VAL A 23 -22.45 3.21 2.78
CA VAL A 23 -21.01 3.38 2.98
C VAL A 23 -20.29 2.50 1.97
N ASN A 24 -19.49 3.13 1.11
CA ASN A 24 -18.78 2.45 0.03
C ASN A 24 -17.28 2.70 0.17
N VAL A 25 -16.47 1.65 0.07
CA VAL A 25 -15.00 1.79 0.01
C VAL A 25 -14.64 2.30 -1.38
N ILE A 26 -14.00 3.47 -1.45
CA ILE A 26 -13.55 4.09 -2.70
C ILE A 26 -12.03 3.99 -2.89
N LEU A 27 -11.30 3.69 -1.82
CA LEU A 27 -9.86 3.45 -1.84
C LEU A 27 -9.55 2.27 -0.92
N GLN A 28 -8.93 1.24 -1.46
CA GLN A 28 -8.51 0.07 -0.68
C GLN A 28 -7.27 0.39 0.16
N ARG A 29 -7.20 -0.17 1.38
CA ARG A 29 -6.00 -0.09 2.22
C ARG A 29 -4.86 -0.85 1.55
N GLU A 30 -3.67 -0.26 1.54
CA GLU A 30 -2.47 -0.94 1.05
C GLU A 30 -2.07 -2.12 1.96
N THR A 31 -1.57 -3.17 1.33
CA THR A 31 -1.00 -4.35 1.97
C THR A 31 0.51 -4.16 2.18
N TYR A 32 1.14 -5.10 2.90
CA TYR A 32 2.60 -5.13 2.97
C TYR A 32 3.24 -5.42 1.62
N GLN A 33 2.58 -6.19 0.75
CA GLN A 33 3.11 -6.47 -0.59
C GLN A 33 3.15 -5.19 -1.44
N ASP A 34 2.15 -4.32 -1.31
CA ASP A 34 2.13 -3.04 -2.02
C ASP A 34 3.30 -2.15 -1.60
N LEU A 35 3.69 -2.17 -0.32
CA LEU A 35 4.88 -1.45 0.16
C LEU A 35 6.19 -1.95 -0.44
N LEU A 36 6.27 -3.25 -0.76
CA LEU A 36 7.45 -3.90 -1.31
C LEU A 36 7.46 -3.92 -2.84
N SER A 37 6.34 -3.63 -3.48
CA SER A 37 6.13 -3.82 -4.92
C SER A 37 7.13 -3.08 -5.82
N HIS A 38 7.75 -2.02 -5.32
CA HIS A 38 8.73 -1.21 -6.03
C HIS A 38 10.15 -1.33 -5.43
N ASP A 39 10.36 -2.19 -4.43
CA ASP A 39 11.68 -2.46 -3.89
C ASP A 39 12.49 -3.28 -4.90
N VAL A 40 13.63 -2.75 -5.36
CA VAL A 40 14.56 -3.47 -6.24
C VAL A 40 15.77 -3.91 -5.43
N LEU A 41 15.89 -5.21 -5.22
CA LEU A 41 17.05 -5.78 -4.55
C LEU A 41 18.23 -5.86 -5.53
N PRO A 42 19.44 -5.42 -5.15
CA PRO A 42 20.63 -5.59 -5.97
C PRO A 42 21.01 -7.08 -6.05
N GLU A 43 21.53 -7.50 -7.20
CA GLU A 43 21.86 -8.91 -7.50
C GLU A 43 22.73 -9.57 -6.42
N ARG A 44 23.69 -8.82 -5.85
CA ARG A 44 24.57 -9.33 -4.78
C ARG A 44 23.87 -9.71 -3.47
N ILE A 45 22.62 -9.24 -3.26
CA ILE A 45 21.81 -9.49 -2.05
C ILE A 45 20.57 -10.33 -2.39
N ALA A 46 20.10 -10.29 -3.64
CA ALA A 46 19.06 -11.18 -4.11
C ALA A 46 19.57 -12.63 -3.99
N MET A 47 19.21 -13.30 -2.91
CA MET A 47 19.52 -14.71 -2.73
C MET A 47 18.91 -15.48 -3.90
N GLU A 48 19.75 -16.20 -4.64
CA GLU A 48 19.32 -17.23 -5.58
C GLU A 48 18.28 -18.10 -4.87
N GLN A 49 17.03 -17.98 -5.31
CA GLN A 49 15.98 -18.88 -4.87
C GLN A 49 16.29 -20.22 -5.54
N THR A 50 16.88 -21.15 -4.76
CA THR A 50 16.91 -22.58 -5.10
C THR A 50 15.52 -23.16 -4.98
#